data_AF-A0A925YE78-F1
#
_entry.id   AF-A0A925YE78-F1
#
_cell.length_a   1.000
_cell.length_b   1.000
_cell.length_c   1.000
_cell.angle_alpha   90.00
_cell.angle_beta   90.00
_cell.angle_gamma   90.00
#
_symmetry.space_group_name_H-M   'P 1'
#
loop_
_entity.id
_entity.type
_entity.pdbx_description
1 polymer ?
#
loop_
_entity_poly.entity_id
_entity_poly.type
_entity_poly.pdbx_seq_one_letter_code
_entity_poly.pdbx_strand_id
1 'polypeptide(L)'
;MSLLWMACPGEGQGDDKKQDSSTGCTYGGKQYKEGENFPSSDGCNTCLCAAGGPVACTEKACQPVSGACRRTGCSGQLCSDDDVASTCEFRPEYACYQTALCERQLDGKCAFTSSDALNACLARGGPADGGTVGDGGGSGGTGGSGDAGGSTGGDAGRCDFAGSYDYGYIGGLRISTDRSFLSPGNLYRHVRSPVRTTGTEIMCAPVMPPCGAQDVITAYDIEVHDLAHPDVRAALAEAQPPLFGHDTRPVDGVVFEFKTAAGRSLLVGNECGTTADCRTIPAGVKQLRDRLIALDAQQLGEPACKTAGFTQ
;
A
#
# COMPACT_ATOMS: atom_id res chain seq x y z
N MET A 1 -64.14 -31.93 -45.53
CA MET A 1 -64.49 -30.50 -45.70
C MET A 1 -64.18 -29.81 -44.38
N SER A 2 -63.08 -29.09 -44.19
CA SER A 2 -62.55 -27.91 -44.91
C SER A 2 -63.38 -26.63 -44.68
N LEU A 3 -62.75 -25.69 -43.96
CA LEU A 3 -62.90 -24.21 -44.01
C LEU A 3 -64.22 -23.68 -43.38
N LEU A 4 -64.31 -22.53 -42.68
CA LEU A 4 -63.53 -21.29 -42.73
C LEU A 4 -63.92 -20.38 -41.52
N TRP A 5 -63.14 -19.31 -41.33
CA TRP A 5 -63.34 -18.06 -40.55
C TRP A 5 -62.83 -18.03 -39.11
N MET A 6 -62.11 -17.00 -38.63
CA MET A 6 -61.84 -15.65 -39.13
C MET A 6 -60.58 -15.10 -38.42
N ALA A 7 -59.60 -14.59 -39.17
CA ALA A 7 -58.47 -13.86 -38.62
C ALA A 7 -58.84 -12.39 -38.36
N CYS A 8 -58.23 -11.77 -37.34
CA CYS A 8 -58.01 -10.33 -37.26
C CYS A 8 -56.51 -10.05 -37.04
N PRO A 9 -55.98 -8.91 -37.54
CA PRO A 9 -54.57 -8.69 -37.81
C PRO A 9 -53.86 -7.94 -36.67
N GLY A 10 -52.54 -8.13 -36.60
CA GLY A 10 -51.64 -7.33 -35.79
C GLY A 10 -50.27 -7.31 -36.45
N GLU A 11 -50.03 -6.26 -37.24
CA GLU A 11 -48.75 -5.91 -37.85
C GLU A 11 -47.76 -5.42 -36.78
N GLY A 12 -46.48 -5.76 -36.93
CA GLY A 12 -45.40 -5.23 -36.13
C GLY A 12 -44.10 -5.99 -36.34
N GLN A 13 -43.39 -5.66 -37.42
CA GLN A 13 -41.99 -6.06 -37.63
C GLN A 13 -41.14 -5.77 -36.39
N GLY A 14 -40.30 -6.74 -36.04
CA GLY A 14 -39.16 -6.57 -35.15
C GLY A 14 -38.02 -7.39 -35.72
N ASP A 15 -37.28 -6.76 -36.62
CA ASP A 15 -36.12 -7.28 -37.32
C ASP A 15 -35.14 -8.01 -36.39
N ASP A 16 -34.55 -9.07 -36.93
CA ASP A 16 -33.25 -9.63 -36.55
C ASP A 16 -32.21 -8.52 -36.41
N LYS A 17 -32.21 -7.79 -35.29
CA LYS A 17 -30.99 -7.17 -34.80
C LYS A 17 -30.12 -8.30 -34.28
N LYS A 18 -29.36 -8.88 -35.23
CA LYS A 18 -27.95 -9.25 -35.03
C LYS A 18 -27.45 -8.41 -33.87
N GLN A 19 -27.32 -9.04 -32.71
CA GLN A 19 -26.59 -8.44 -31.60
C GLN A 19 -25.20 -8.20 -32.18
N ASP A 20 -24.97 -6.96 -32.59
CA ASP A 20 -23.66 -6.44 -32.82
C ASP A 20 -23.06 -6.31 -31.42
N SER A 21 -22.68 -7.48 -30.90
CA SER A 21 -21.59 -7.63 -29.97
C SER A 21 -20.49 -6.75 -30.54
N SER A 22 -20.24 -5.62 -29.88
CA SER A 22 -18.97 -4.95 -29.99
C SER A 22 -17.91 -5.95 -29.50
N THR A 23 -17.48 -6.85 -30.39
CA THR A 23 -16.56 -7.96 -30.13
C THR A 23 -15.14 -7.43 -30.03
N GLY A 24 -14.96 -6.49 -29.12
CA GLY A 24 -13.78 -5.68 -28.96
C GLY A 24 -13.81 -4.94 -27.65
N CYS A 25 -12.64 -4.51 -27.21
CA CYS A 25 -12.43 -3.88 -25.92
C CYS A 25 -11.98 -2.44 -26.13
N THR A 26 -12.36 -1.55 -25.21
CA THR A 26 -11.86 -0.17 -25.21
C THR A 26 -10.81 -0.02 -24.10
N TYR A 27 -9.63 0.48 -24.46
CA TYR A 27 -8.53 0.71 -23.53
C TYR A 27 -7.79 2.00 -23.89
N GLY A 28 -7.61 2.91 -22.92
CA GLY A 28 -6.95 4.20 -23.15
C GLY A 28 -7.62 5.07 -24.23
N GLY A 29 -8.94 4.93 -24.43
CA GLY A 29 -9.69 5.61 -25.49
C GLY A 29 -9.55 5.00 -26.89
N LYS A 30 -8.79 3.91 -27.06
CA LYS A 30 -8.63 3.17 -28.31
C LYS A 30 -9.43 1.86 -28.29
N GLN A 31 -9.98 1.47 -29.44
CA GLN A 31 -10.67 0.18 -29.61
C GLN A 31 -9.70 -0.90 -30.12
N TYR A 32 -9.86 -2.11 -29.57
CA TYR A 32 -9.09 -3.31 -29.89
C TYR A 32 -10.05 -4.46 -30.19
N LYS A 33 -9.69 -5.34 -31.12
CA LYS A 33 -10.53 -6.51 -31.46
C LYS A 33 -10.37 -7.62 -30.43
N GLU A 34 -11.39 -8.45 -30.27
CA GLU A 34 -11.27 -9.68 -29.48
C GLU A 34 -10.09 -10.53 -29.95
N GLY A 35 -9.29 -11.03 -28.99
CA GLY A 35 -8.05 -11.77 -29.22
C GLY A 35 -6.82 -10.90 -29.49
N GLU A 36 -6.97 -9.58 -29.62
CA GLU A 36 -5.87 -8.67 -29.91
C GLU A 36 -4.99 -8.41 -28.67
N ASN A 37 -3.67 -8.50 -28.85
CA ASN A 37 -2.69 -8.10 -27.84
C ASN A 37 -2.18 -6.68 -28.13
N PHE A 38 -2.04 -5.84 -27.10
CA PHE A 38 -1.62 -4.45 -27.21
C PHE A 38 -0.84 -3.95 -25.98
N PRO A 39 0.01 -2.92 -26.09
CA PRO A 39 0.76 -2.38 -24.95
C PRO A 39 -0.14 -1.64 -23.94
N SER A 40 0.13 -1.83 -22.65
CA SER A 40 -0.52 -1.13 -21.53
C SER A 40 -0.10 0.34 -21.46
N SER A 41 -0.95 1.18 -20.86
CA SER A 41 -0.67 2.61 -20.63
C SER A 41 0.42 2.85 -19.59
N ASP A 42 0.78 1.84 -18.81
CA ASP A 42 1.92 1.87 -17.89
C ASP A 42 3.29 1.73 -18.60
N GLY A 43 3.30 1.46 -19.92
CA GLY A 43 4.50 1.38 -20.73
C GLY A 43 5.36 0.13 -20.54
N CYS A 44 4.97 -0.81 -19.67
CA CYS A 44 5.76 -2.01 -19.38
C CYS A 44 4.95 -3.32 -19.54
N ASN A 45 3.63 -3.27 -19.38
CA ASN A 45 2.76 -4.42 -19.47
C ASN A 45 2.14 -4.60 -20.87
N THR A 46 1.66 -5.81 -21.12
CA THR A 46 0.92 -6.17 -22.35
C THR A 46 -0.49 -6.61 -21.99
N CYS A 47 -1.47 -6.14 -22.72
CA CYS A 47 -2.89 -6.39 -22.57
C CYS A 47 -3.42 -7.28 -23.69
N LEU A 48 -4.44 -8.08 -23.38
CA LEU A 48 -5.23 -8.89 -24.28
C LEU A 48 -6.68 -8.41 -24.20
N CYS A 49 -7.30 -8.15 -25.34
CA CYS A 49 -8.75 -8.02 -25.41
C CYS A 49 -9.39 -9.41 -25.37
N ALA A 50 -9.96 -9.79 -24.23
CA ALA A 50 -10.54 -11.10 -24.02
C ALA A 50 -11.95 -11.21 -24.61
N ALA A 51 -12.40 -12.46 -24.77
CA ALA A 51 -13.72 -12.73 -25.31
C ALA A 51 -14.83 -12.10 -24.47
N GLY A 52 -15.75 -11.41 -25.14
CA GLY A 52 -16.85 -10.70 -24.47
C GLY A 52 -16.53 -9.26 -24.02
N GLY A 53 -15.40 -8.68 -24.44
CA GLY A 53 -15.09 -7.25 -24.25
C GLY A 53 -14.23 -6.82 -23.04
N PRO A 54 -13.86 -7.66 -22.04
CA PRO A 54 -12.94 -7.23 -20.99
C PRO A 54 -11.48 -7.24 -21.45
N VAL A 55 -10.67 -6.33 -20.90
CA VAL A 55 -9.23 -6.28 -21.13
C VAL A 55 -8.50 -7.01 -20.01
N ALA A 56 -7.49 -7.81 -20.34
CA ALA A 56 -6.60 -8.48 -19.38
C ALA A 56 -5.12 -8.19 -19.69
N CYS A 57 -4.43 -7.45 -18.82
CA CYS A 57 -3.02 -7.09 -18.89
C CYS A 57 -2.11 -7.90 -17.95
N THR A 58 -0.86 -8.13 -18.36
CA THR A 58 0.19 -8.65 -17.47
C THR A 58 0.43 -7.69 -16.30
N GLU A 59 0.99 -8.20 -15.21
CA GLU A 59 1.41 -7.39 -14.04
C GLU A 59 2.88 -7.62 -13.73
N LYS A 60 3.73 -7.35 -14.72
CA LYS A 60 5.16 -7.22 -14.49
C LYS A 60 5.38 -5.96 -13.68
N ALA A 61 6.18 -6.06 -12.62
CA ALA A 61 6.63 -4.90 -11.88
C ALA A 61 7.35 -3.95 -12.85
N CYS A 62 6.72 -2.84 -13.20
CA CYS A 62 7.38 -1.82 -14.00
C CYS A 62 8.55 -1.29 -13.19
N GLN A 63 9.75 -1.24 -13.80
CA GLN A 63 10.86 -0.57 -13.14
C GLN A 63 10.48 0.88 -12.87
N PRO A 64 10.85 1.44 -11.71
CA PRO A 64 10.64 2.86 -11.46
C PRO A 64 11.31 3.63 -12.60
N VAL A 65 10.53 4.46 -13.30
CA VAL A 65 11.03 5.33 -14.37
C VAL A 65 12.25 6.09 -13.84
N SER A 66 13.41 5.74 -14.39
CA SER A 66 14.71 6.19 -13.94
C SER A 66 14.91 7.66 -14.28
N GLY A 67 14.59 8.50 -13.29
CA GLY A 67 15.02 9.89 -13.18
C GLY A 67 14.95 10.27 -11.71
N ALA A 68 16.09 10.23 -11.01
CA ALA A 68 16.14 10.48 -9.57
C ALA A 68 15.83 11.95 -9.29
N CYS A 69 14.74 12.19 -8.54
CA CYS A 69 14.48 13.52 -8.00
C CYS A 69 15.66 13.96 -7.15
N ARG A 70 16.02 15.23 -7.31
CA ARG A 70 17.27 15.76 -6.76
C ARG A 70 17.02 17.05 -6.02
N ARG A 71 17.72 17.15 -4.88
CA ARG A 71 17.74 18.34 -4.05
C ARG A 71 18.56 19.41 -4.79
N THR A 72 17.99 20.58 -4.96
CA THR A 72 18.59 21.70 -5.68
C THR A 72 18.17 23.03 -5.04
N GLY A 73 18.53 24.17 -5.63
CA GLY A 73 18.48 25.48 -5.00
C GLY A 73 19.66 25.72 -4.07
N CYS A 74 19.98 26.99 -3.82
CA CYS A 74 21.20 27.37 -3.10
C CYS A 74 21.22 26.89 -1.63
N SER A 75 20.04 26.70 -1.02
CA SER A 75 19.89 26.19 0.35
C SER A 75 19.34 24.76 0.41
N GLY A 76 19.26 24.04 -0.72
CA GLY A 76 18.71 22.68 -0.79
C GLY A 76 17.20 22.60 -0.55
N GLN A 77 16.50 23.71 -0.80
CA GLN A 77 15.07 23.90 -0.53
C GLN A 77 14.16 23.55 -1.72
N LEU A 78 14.74 23.11 -2.85
CA LEU A 78 13.98 22.67 -4.03
C LEU A 78 14.20 21.17 -4.26
N CYS A 79 13.15 20.49 -4.70
CA CYS A 79 13.22 19.12 -5.19
C CYS A 79 12.75 19.15 -6.65
N SER A 80 13.62 18.78 -7.58
CA SER A 80 13.35 18.90 -9.03
C SER A 80 13.96 17.73 -9.79
N ASP A 81 13.58 17.59 -11.05
CA ASP A 81 14.27 16.73 -12.02
C ASP A 81 15.64 17.31 -12.43
N ASP A 82 15.80 18.64 -12.34
CA ASP A 82 16.96 19.40 -12.86
C ASP A 82 17.68 20.27 -11.80
N ASP A 83 18.78 20.90 -12.22
CA ASP A 83 19.65 21.77 -11.41
C ASP A 83 19.04 23.16 -11.43
N VAL A 84 18.18 23.46 -10.47
CA VAL A 84 17.51 24.75 -10.39
C VAL A 84 18.26 25.64 -9.41
N ALA A 85 18.90 26.68 -9.93
CA ALA A 85 19.49 27.72 -9.11
C ALA A 85 18.39 28.62 -8.51
N SER A 86 18.47 28.88 -7.21
CA SER A 86 17.68 29.90 -6.51
C SER A 86 18.59 31.03 -6.06
N THR A 87 18.01 32.14 -5.56
CA THR A 87 18.79 33.10 -4.77
C THR A 87 19.36 32.42 -3.52
N CYS A 88 20.51 32.88 -3.04
CA CYS A 88 21.21 32.37 -1.85
C CYS A 88 20.79 33.09 -0.56
N GLU A 89 19.57 33.62 -0.53
CA GLU A 89 19.00 34.18 0.68
C GLU A 89 18.70 33.03 1.64
N PHE A 90 19.30 33.03 2.83
CA PHE A 90 19.03 32.00 3.82
C PHE A 90 17.79 32.37 4.62
N ARG A 91 16.81 31.45 4.63
CA ARG A 91 15.62 31.54 5.47
C ARG A 91 15.58 30.35 6.44
N PRO A 92 15.24 30.55 7.74
CA PRO A 92 15.23 29.47 8.72
C PRO A 92 14.33 28.28 8.35
N GLU A 93 13.27 28.52 7.58
CA GLU A 93 12.35 27.50 7.06
C GLU A 93 13.05 26.48 6.14
N TYR A 94 14.16 26.85 5.50
CA TYR A 94 14.86 25.95 4.58
C TYR A 94 15.51 24.77 5.29
N ALA A 95 15.87 24.94 6.57
CA ALA A 95 16.35 23.84 7.41
C ALA A 95 15.28 22.76 7.62
N CYS A 96 13.99 23.09 7.51
CA CYS A 96 12.90 22.11 7.56
C CYS A 96 12.97 21.11 6.41
N TYR A 97 13.43 21.54 5.23
CA TYR A 97 13.53 20.66 4.09
C TYR A 97 14.70 19.70 4.22
N GLN A 98 15.79 20.03 4.93
CA GLN A 98 17.01 19.21 4.97
C GLN A 98 16.77 17.74 5.34
N THR A 99 15.78 17.46 6.19
CA THR A 99 15.40 16.10 6.61
C THR A 99 14.20 15.53 5.83
N ALA A 100 13.56 16.30 4.96
CA ALA A 100 12.44 15.85 4.14
C ALA A 100 12.91 14.98 2.97
N LEU A 101 12.13 13.97 2.60
CA LEU A 101 12.42 13.10 1.45
C LEU A 101 12.12 13.83 0.14
N CYS A 102 13.04 13.81 -0.83
CA CYS A 102 12.85 14.38 -2.17
C CYS A 102 12.60 13.24 -3.16
N GLU A 103 11.37 13.09 -3.61
CA GLU A 103 10.95 11.97 -4.46
C GLU A 103 9.85 12.38 -5.44
N ARG A 104 9.59 11.50 -6.42
CA ARG A 104 8.55 11.72 -7.42
C ARG A 104 7.19 11.43 -6.79
N GLN A 105 6.30 12.42 -6.80
CA GLN A 105 4.98 12.31 -6.24
C GLN A 105 4.02 11.59 -7.19
N LEU A 106 2.80 11.28 -6.72
CA LEU A 106 1.76 10.61 -7.50
C LEU A 106 1.35 11.37 -8.78
N ASP A 107 1.61 12.68 -8.83
CA ASP A 107 1.37 13.53 -10.00
C ASP A 107 2.51 13.48 -11.04
N GLY A 108 3.54 12.66 -10.80
CA GLY A 108 4.70 12.49 -11.64
C GLY A 108 5.77 13.57 -11.50
N LYS A 109 5.62 14.54 -10.58
CA LYS A 109 6.59 15.63 -10.37
C LYS A 109 7.50 15.37 -9.18
N CYS A 110 8.73 15.88 -9.24
CA CYS A 110 9.61 15.88 -8.07
C CYS A 110 9.14 16.93 -7.05
N ALA A 111 8.94 16.50 -5.80
CA ALA A 111 8.65 17.38 -4.69
C ALA A 111 9.13 16.78 -3.35
N PHE A 112 9.12 17.58 -2.29
CA PHE A 112 9.35 17.06 -0.94
C PHE A 112 8.09 16.37 -0.42
N THR A 113 8.26 15.16 0.12
CA THR A 113 7.18 14.39 0.73
C THR A 113 6.65 15.13 1.96
N SER A 114 5.36 15.43 1.97
CA SER A 114 4.70 16.05 3.12
C SER A 114 4.73 15.09 4.32
N SER A 115 5.11 15.62 5.48
CA SER A 115 5.12 14.88 6.75
C SER A 115 4.74 15.83 7.88
N ASP A 116 4.22 15.32 8.99
CA ASP A 116 3.88 16.16 10.14
C ASP A 116 5.09 16.93 10.68
N ALA A 117 6.27 16.31 10.66
CA ALA A 117 7.52 16.95 11.05
C ALA A 117 7.88 18.14 10.13
N LEU A 118 7.76 17.95 8.81
CA LEU A 118 7.99 19.01 7.83
C LEU A 118 6.94 20.11 7.96
N ASN A 119 5.65 19.73 8.03
CA ASN A 119 4.53 20.66 8.12
C ASN A 119 4.60 21.49 9.42
N ALA A 120 4.89 20.86 10.56
CA ALA A 120 5.09 21.54 11.83
C ALA A 120 6.33 22.45 11.82
N CYS A 121 7.37 22.09 11.08
CA CYS A 121 8.57 22.90 10.92
C CYS A 121 8.32 24.15 10.08
N LEU A 122 7.59 24.00 8.98
CA LEU A 122 7.21 25.12 8.13
C LEU A 122 6.21 26.03 8.85
N ALA A 123 5.25 25.46 9.59
CA ALA A 123 4.26 26.22 10.36
C ALA A 123 4.89 27.10 11.46
N ARG A 124 6.00 26.65 12.06
CA ARG A 124 6.74 27.42 13.08
C ARG A 124 7.82 28.34 12.52
N GLY A 125 8.06 28.32 11.20
CA GLY A 125 9.04 29.18 10.55
C GLY A 125 10.49 28.69 10.62
N GLY A 126 10.75 27.40 10.91
CA GLY A 126 12.11 26.85 11.05
C GLY A 126 12.21 25.74 12.11
N PRO A 127 13.35 25.05 12.29
CA PRO A 127 13.51 24.04 13.35
C PRO A 127 13.35 24.61 14.76
N ALA A 128 12.83 23.80 15.69
CA ALA A 128 12.54 24.23 17.07
C ALA A 128 13.80 24.57 17.88
N ASP A 129 14.94 23.97 17.49
CA ASP A 129 16.24 24.26 18.08
C ASP A 129 17.07 25.06 17.07
N GLY A 130 17.01 26.38 17.19
CA GLY A 130 17.95 27.28 16.52
C GLY A 130 19.35 27.18 17.13
N GLY A 131 20.10 26.14 16.73
CA GLY A 131 21.56 26.03 16.66
C GLY A 131 22.48 26.53 17.79
N THR A 132 23.44 25.68 18.18
CA THR A 132 24.86 26.08 18.17
C THR A 132 25.72 24.94 17.62
N VAL A 133 26.20 25.11 16.39
CA VAL A 133 27.52 24.59 16.02
C VAL A 133 28.51 25.64 16.53
N GLY A 134 29.24 25.30 17.58
CA GLY A 134 30.27 26.15 18.19
C GLY A 134 31.36 25.27 18.78
N ASP A 135 32.59 25.53 18.36
CA ASP A 135 33.83 24.82 18.67
C ASP A 135 34.13 24.62 20.18
N GLY A 136 34.80 23.49 20.48
CA GLY A 136 35.93 23.43 21.41
C GLY A 136 35.66 23.32 22.92
N GLY A 137 35.85 22.10 23.44
CA GLY A 137 36.66 21.81 24.65
C GLY A 137 36.17 22.26 26.04
N GLY A 138 35.98 21.30 26.95
CA GLY A 138 35.91 21.59 28.38
C GLY A 138 35.33 20.46 29.23
N SER A 139 36.19 19.84 30.04
CA SER A 139 35.94 18.69 30.92
C SER A 139 35.20 19.06 32.22
N GLY A 140 34.42 18.11 32.75
CA GLY A 140 34.30 17.84 34.20
C GLY A 140 33.08 18.39 34.94
N GLY A 141 32.35 17.49 35.63
CA GLY A 141 31.45 17.87 36.72
C GLY A 141 30.37 16.85 37.06
N THR A 142 30.62 16.05 38.09
CA THR A 142 29.74 15.04 38.70
C THR A 142 28.63 15.64 39.58
N GLY A 143 27.50 14.93 39.68
CA GLY A 143 26.46 15.02 40.73
C GLY A 143 25.24 14.23 40.23
N GLY A 144 24.65 13.26 40.91
CA GLY A 144 24.41 13.09 42.35
C GLY A 144 22.90 12.84 42.48
N SER A 145 22.53 11.64 42.92
CA SER A 145 21.16 11.12 43.03
C SER A 145 20.22 11.98 43.89
N GLY A 146 18.92 11.94 43.57
CA GLY A 146 17.85 12.47 44.43
C GLY A 146 16.47 12.41 43.78
N ASP A 147 15.69 11.41 44.16
CA ASP A 147 14.28 11.23 43.83
C ASP A 147 13.38 12.36 44.35
N ALA A 148 12.31 12.68 43.60
CA ALA A 148 10.91 12.74 44.07
C ALA A 148 10.03 13.65 43.18
N GLY A 149 8.91 13.14 42.70
CA GLY A 149 7.82 13.96 42.15
C GLY A 149 7.00 13.23 41.09
N GLY A 150 5.90 12.61 41.50
CA GLY A 150 5.09 11.74 40.67
C GLY A 150 4.38 12.42 39.49
N SER A 151 4.10 11.60 38.48
CA SER A 151 2.85 11.67 37.72
C SER A 151 2.39 10.26 37.41
N THR A 152 1.20 9.94 37.89
CA THR A 152 0.43 8.76 37.53
C THR A 152 0.07 8.82 36.05
N GLY A 153 0.71 7.96 35.26
CA GLY A 153 0.37 7.72 33.86
C GLY A 153 1.10 6.44 33.45
N GLY A 154 0.61 5.30 33.93
CA GLY A 154 1.19 4.00 33.64
C GLY A 154 1.34 3.81 32.14
N ASP A 155 2.48 3.24 31.75
CA ASP A 155 2.78 2.80 30.41
C ASP A 155 1.62 1.97 29.85
N ALA A 156 0.70 2.63 29.13
CA ALA A 156 -0.18 1.97 28.20
C ALA A 156 0.72 1.48 27.07
N GLY A 157 1.15 0.22 27.18
CA GLY A 157 1.93 -0.48 26.17
C GLY A 157 1.33 -0.21 24.80
N ARG A 158 2.07 0.54 23.98
CA ARG A 158 1.82 0.91 22.59
C ARG A 158 0.47 0.40 22.01
N CYS A 159 -0.57 1.19 22.24
CA CYS A 159 -1.91 1.01 21.69
C CYS A 159 -2.07 1.69 20.35
N ASP A 160 -0.99 1.70 19.58
CA ASP A 160 -0.87 2.49 18.39
C ASP A 160 0.22 1.93 17.49
N PHE A 161 0.05 2.08 16.19
CA PHE A 161 1.06 1.65 15.24
C PHE A 161 2.22 2.65 15.20
N ALA A 162 3.45 2.15 15.14
CA ALA A 162 4.67 2.96 15.03
C ALA A 162 4.71 3.86 13.82
N GLY A 163 4.08 3.36 12.78
CA GLY A 163 4.14 3.83 11.42
C GLY A 163 3.07 3.09 10.65
N SER A 164 3.05 3.34 9.35
CA SER A 164 2.05 2.71 8.50
C SER A 164 2.58 1.42 7.90
N TYR A 165 1.70 0.43 7.86
CA TYR A 165 1.95 -0.88 7.28
C TYR A 165 0.88 -1.17 6.27
N ASP A 166 1.26 -1.83 5.19
CA ASP A 166 0.36 -2.30 4.19
C ASP A 166 0.64 -3.78 3.93
N TYR A 167 -0.40 -4.59 3.82
CA TYR A 167 -0.26 -6.02 3.64
C TYR A 167 -1.43 -6.62 2.87
N GLY A 168 -1.22 -7.81 2.34
CA GLY A 168 -2.24 -8.55 1.61
C GLY A 168 -1.62 -9.60 0.70
N TYR A 169 -2.48 -10.36 0.02
CA TYR A 169 -2.02 -11.30 -0.99
C TYR A 169 -1.78 -10.61 -2.33
N ILE A 170 -0.66 -10.92 -2.96
CA ILE A 170 -0.30 -10.47 -4.30
C ILE A 170 -0.14 -11.66 -5.26
N GLY A 171 -0.39 -11.40 -6.53
CA GLY A 171 -0.32 -12.39 -7.60
C GLY A 171 -1.64 -13.12 -7.87
N GLY A 172 -1.56 -14.15 -8.72
CA GLY A 172 -2.70 -14.93 -9.18
C GLY A 172 -3.56 -14.21 -10.23
N LEU A 173 -4.44 -14.96 -10.89
CA LEU A 173 -5.43 -14.42 -11.82
C LEU A 173 -6.65 -13.94 -11.04
N ARG A 174 -6.62 -12.68 -10.58
CA ARG A 174 -7.72 -12.04 -9.84
C ARG A 174 -8.32 -10.88 -10.63
N ILE A 175 -9.62 -10.64 -10.42
CA ILE A 175 -10.33 -9.46 -10.95
C ILE A 175 -10.24 -8.25 -10.01
N SER A 176 -9.91 -8.48 -8.74
CA SER A 176 -9.72 -7.48 -7.70
C SER A 176 -8.56 -7.88 -6.78
N THR A 177 -7.88 -6.89 -6.22
CA THR A 177 -6.83 -7.05 -5.21
C THR A 177 -7.32 -6.47 -3.89
N ASP A 178 -7.01 -7.17 -2.81
CA ASP A 178 -7.35 -6.76 -1.46
C ASP A 178 -6.07 -6.34 -0.72
N ARG A 179 -6.09 -5.13 -0.13
CA ARG A 179 -5.00 -4.61 0.68
C ARG A 179 -5.53 -4.02 1.99
N SER A 180 -4.86 -4.36 3.07
CA SER A 180 -5.11 -3.82 4.40
C SER A 180 -4.01 -2.85 4.79
N PHE A 181 -4.40 -1.81 5.50
CA PHE A 181 -3.55 -0.73 5.95
C PHE A 181 -3.71 -0.54 7.45
N LEU A 182 -2.58 -0.55 8.15
CA LEU A 182 -2.46 -0.19 9.56
C LEU A 182 -1.75 1.15 9.62
N SER A 183 -2.14 2.04 10.52
CA SER A 183 -1.54 3.38 10.63
C SER A 183 -1.65 3.95 12.03
N PRO A 184 -0.78 4.90 12.40
CA PRO A 184 -0.86 5.56 13.70
C PRO A 184 -2.26 6.15 13.98
N GLY A 185 -2.63 6.24 15.25
CA GLY A 185 -3.99 6.44 15.74
C GLY A 185 -4.80 5.14 15.92
N ASN A 186 -4.17 3.96 16.01
CA ASN A 186 -4.85 2.65 16.04
C ASN A 186 -5.84 2.48 14.87
N LEU A 187 -5.40 2.83 13.67
CA LEU A 187 -6.26 2.88 12.48
C LEU A 187 -6.10 1.62 11.64
N TYR A 188 -7.24 1.09 11.19
CA TYR A 188 -7.34 0.02 10.20
C TYR A 188 -8.15 0.50 9.00
N ARG A 189 -7.70 0.14 7.80
CA ARG A 189 -8.46 0.32 6.56
C ARG A 189 -8.23 -0.88 5.65
N HIS A 190 -9.29 -1.41 5.08
CA HIS A 190 -9.24 -2.44 4.05
C HIS A 190 -9.78 -1.89 2.73
N VAL A 191 -9.10 -2.20 1.65
CA VAL A 191 -9.41 -1.70 0.30
C VAL A 191 -9.41 -2.87 -0.67
N ARG A 192 -10.51 -3.01 -1.41
CA ARG A 192 -10.60 -3.88 -2.58
C ARG A 192 -10.56 -3.02 -3.82
N SER A 193 -9.44 -3.06 -4.53
CA SER A 193 -9.25 -2.33 -5.77
C SER A 193 -9.46 -3.29 -6.95
N PRO A 194 -10.29 -2.94 -7.94
CA PRO A 194 -10.40 -3.70 -9.16
C PRO A 194 -9.08 -3.61 -9.93
N VAL A 195 -8.56 -4.75 -10.36
CA VAL A 195 -7.25 -4.83 -11.03
C VAL A 195 -7.25 -4.09 -12.38
N ARG A 196 -8.45 -3.87 -12.97
CA ARG A 196 -8.61 -3.39 -14.35
C ARG A 196 -9.75 -2.38 -14.49
N THR A 197 -9.70 -1.29 -13.73
CA THR A 197 -10.37 0.01 -13.96
C THR A 197 -11.89 0.08 -14.23
N THR A 198 -12.60 -1.02 -14.43
CA THR A 198 -14.05 -1.07 -14.68
C THR A 198 -14.86 -1.36 -13.42
N GLY A 199 -14.22 -1.43 -12.25
CA GLY A 199 -14.88 -1.53 -10.96
C GLY A 199 -14.72 -0.24 -10.15
N THR A 200 -15.62 -0.04 -9.20
CA THR A 200 -15.44 0.95 -8.13
C THR A 200 -14.63 0.31 -7.01
N GLU A 201 -13.62 1.02 -6.53
CA GLU A 201 -12.91 0.63 -5.31
C GLU A 201 -13.89 0.63 -4.14
N ILE A 202 -13.94 -0.46 -3.39
CA ILE A 202 -14.68 -0.52 -2.14
C ILE A 202 -13.70 -0.54 -0.99
N MET A 203 -14.03 0.17 0.08
CA MET A 203 -13.20 0.25 1.27
C MET A 203 -14.04 0.23 2.53
N CYS A 204 -13.46 -0.27 3.61
CA CYS A 204 -14.01 -0.12 4.95
C CYS A 204 -12.90 0.22 5.95
N ALA A 205 -13.27 0.92 7.02
CA ALA A 205 -12.37 1.30 8.10
C ALA A 205 -13.09 1.16 9.45
N PRO A 206 -13.39 -0.08 9.88
CA PRO A 206 -13.92 -0.34 11.21
C PRO A 206 -12.95 0.14 12.30
N VAL A 207 -13.51 0.39 13.48
CA VAL A 207 -12.72 0.81 14.65
C VAL A 207 -11.92 -0.41 15.15
N MET A 208 -10.59 -0.26 15.25
CA MET A 208 -9.76 -1.27 15.90
C MET A 208 -10.14 -1.40 17.37
N PRO A 209 -10.15 -2.63 17.92
CA PRO A 209 -10.44 -2.83 19.33
C PRO A 209 -9.52 -2.01 20.22
N PRO A 210 -10.03 -1.51 21.36
CA PRO A 210 -9.22 -0.79 22.33
C PRO A 210 -8.19 -1.74 22.95
N CYS A 211 -7.11 -1.16 23.45
CA CYS A 211 -6.12 -1.91 24.19
C CYS A 211 -6.67 -2.63 25.40
N GLY A 212 -6.19 -3.85 25.62
CA GLY A 212 -6.64 -4.71 26.71
C GLY A 212 -7.97 -5.40 26.45
N ALA A 213 -8.59 -5.20 25.28
CA ALA A 213 -9.66 -6.05 24.82
C ALA A 213 -9.17 -7.50 24.78
N GLN A 214 -9.92 -8.40 25.41
CA GLN A 214 -9.60 -9.83 25.49
C GLN A 214 -10.24 -10.54 24.29
N ASP A 215 -9.66 -11.67 23.90
CA ASP A 215 -10.18 -12.56 22.85
C ASP A 215 -10.31 -11.92 21.45
N VAL A 216 -9.65 -10.79 21.21
CA VAL A 216 -9.59 -10.09 19.93
C VAL A 216 -8.16 -9.64 19.64
N ILE A 217 -7.83 -9.52 18.36
CA ILE A 217 -6.55 -8.99 17.90
C ILE A 217 -6.57 -7.47 18.01
N THR A 218 -5.54 -6.92 18.63
CA THR A 218 -5.32 -5.49 18.87
C THR A 218 -4.02 -5.01 18.23
N ALA A 219 -3.80 -3.70 18.20
CA ALA A 219 -2.51 -3.13 17.77
C ALA A 219 -1.33 -3.64 18.61
N TYR A 220 -1.55 -3.94 19.89
CA TYR A 220 -0.53 -4.47 20.80
C TYR A 220 -0.01 -5.84 20.33
N ASP A 221 -0.90 -6.73 19.86
CA ASP A 221 -0.51 -8.04 19.35
C ASP A 221 0.39 -7.92 18.12
N ILE A 222 0.15 -6.94 17.25
CA ILE A 222 0.96 -6.77 16.04
C ILE A 222 2.27 -6.06 16.40
N GLU A 223 2.21 -4.92 17.07
CA GLU A 223 3.37 -4.08 17.34
C GLU A 223 4.36 -4.69 18.32
N VAL A 224 3.85 -5.19 19.44
CA VAL A 224 4.70 -5.63 20.56
C VAL A 224 5.08 -7.10 20.42
N HIS A 225 4.21 -7.92 19.84
CA HIS A 225 4.47 -9.37 19.73
C HIS A 225 4.99 -9.81 18.37
N ASP A 226 4.52 -9.24 17.26
CA ASP A 226 4.92 -9.73 15.93
C ASP A 226 6.02 -8.86 15.29
N LEU A 227 5.83 -7.53 15.21
CA LEU A 227 6.80 -6.63 14.58
C LEU A 227 8.09 -6.49 15.40
N ALA A 228 8.02 -6.65 16.71
CA ALA A 228 9.20 -6.70 17.57
C ALA A 228 9.95 -8.04 17.50
N HIS A 229 9.37 -9.08 16.90
CA HIS A 229 9.98 -10.42 16.84
C HIS A 229 11.31 -10.38 16.05
N PRO A 230 12.39 -11.03 16.54
CA PRO A 230 13.69 -11.00 15.89
C PRO A 230 13.67 -11.46 14.43
N ASP A 231 12.93 -12.52 14.11
CA ASP A 231 12.77 -12.99 12.71
C ASP A 231 12.20 -11.91 11.77
N VAL A 232 11.18 -11.17 12.22
CA VAL A 232 10.53 -10.13 11.42
C VAL A 232 11.47 -8.94 11.25
N ARG A 233 12.14 -8.53 12.33
CA ARG A 233 13.15 -7.46 12.28
C ARG A 233 14.31 -7.81 11.35
N ALA A 234 14.77 -9.07 11.37
CA ALA A 234 15.81 -9.55 10.48
C ALA A 234 15.36 -9.54 9.02
N ALA A 235 14.15 -10.05 8.73
CA ALA A 235 13.57 -10.03 7.40
C ALA A 235 13.44 -8.61 6.83
N LEU A 236 12.90 -7.67 7.61
CA LEU A 236 12.74 -6.28 7.20
C LEU A 236 14.06 -5.51 7.10
N ALA A 237 15.14 -6.02 7.70
CA ALA A 237 16.48 -5.44 7.60
C ALA A 237 17.19 -5.81 6.28
N GLU A 238 16.73 -6.82 5.54
CA GLU A 238 17.31 -7.21 4.26
C GLU A 238 17.14 -6.13 3.19
N ALA A 239 18.17 -5.94 2.36
CA ALA A 239 18.23 -4.87 1.37
C ALA A 239 17.21 -5.03 0.23
N GLN A 240 16.80 -6.28 -0.04
CA GLN A 240 15.74 -6.62 -0.97
C GLN A 240 14.66 -7.39 -0.20
N PRO A 241 13.38 -7.31 -0.62
CA PRO A 241 12.30 -8.04 0.04
C PRO A 241 12.57 -9.54 0.03
N PRO A 242 12.83 -10.18 1.18
CA PRO A 242 13.04 -11.61 1.22
C PRO A 242 11.74 -12.34 0.90
N LEU A 243 11.84 -13.37 0.07
CA LEU A 243 10.79 -14.36 -0.09
C LEU A 243 11.09 -15.57 0.80
N PHE A 244 10.18 -15.86 1.70
CA PHE A 244 10.15 -17.09 2.49
C PHE A 244 9.05 -18.01 1.96
N GLY A 245 9.31 -19.32 1.95
CA GLY A 245 8.39 -20.30 1.41
C GLY A 245 8.46 -20.42 -0.11
N HIS A 246 7.60 -21.30 -0.63
CA HIS A 246 7.51 -21.60 -2.05
C HIS A 246 6.67 -20.54 -2.78
N ASP A 247 7.27 -19.87 -3.78
CA ASP A 247 6.56 -18.95 -4.66
C ASP A 247 5.66 -19.71 -5.63
N THR A 248 4.36 -19.52 -5.49
CA THR A 248 3.39 -20.13 -6.42
C THR A 248 2.90 -19.16 -7.48
N ARG A 249 3.31 -17.89 -7.45
CA ARG A 249 2.88 -16.89 -8.45
C ARG A 249 3.17 -17.29 -9.90
N PRO A 250 4.28 -17.97 -10.26
CA PRO A 250 4.51 -18.40 -11.64
C PRO A 250 3.48 -19.39 -12.20
N VAL A 251 2.71 -20.06 -11.32
CA VAL A 251 1.66 -21.03 -11.66
C VAL A 251 0.27 -20.55 -11.20
N ASP A 252 0.04 -19.23 -11.26
CA ASP A 252 -1.20 -18.55 -10.86
C ASP A 252 -1.54 -18.61 -9.35
N GLY A 253 -0.55 -18.89 -8.52
CA GLY A 253 -0.66 -18.80 -7.07
C GLY A 253 -0.48 -17.38 -6.52
N VAL A 254 -0.48 -17.28 -5.20
CA VAL A 254 -0.34 -16.01 -4.47
C VAL A 254 0.79 -16.10 -3.46
N VAL A 255 1.34 -14.95 -3.09
CA VAL A 255 2.19 -14.81 -1.90
C VAL A 255 1.64 -13.69 -1.04
N PHE A 256 1.81 -13.82 0.26
CA PHE A 256 1.50 -12.75 1.19
C PHE A 256 2.63 -11.72 1.19
N GLU A 257 2.31 -10.45 1.02
CA GLU A 257 3.24 -9.34 1.16
C GLU A 257 2.92 -8.57 2.45
N PHE A 258 3.96 -8.24 3.19
CA PHE A 258 3.91 -7.22 4.25
C PHE A 258 4.92 -6.14 3.93
N LYS A 259 4.51 -4.88 4.00
CA LYS A 259 5.33 -3.74 3.65
C LYS A 259 5.14 -2.60 4.66
N THR A 260 6.25 -1.96 4.98
CA THR A 260 6.32 -0.78 5.83
C THR A 260 6.27 0.48 4.95
N ALA A 261 5.78 1.58 5.51
CA ALA A 261 5.85 2.89 4.85
C ALA A 261 7.28 3.31 4.48
N ALA A 262 8.29 2.79 5.18
CA ALA A 262 9.71 3.00 4.89
C ALA A 262 10.22 2.19 3.68
N GLY A 263 9.35 1.48 2.96
CA GLY A 263 9.68 0.70 1.78
C GLY A 263 10.34 -0.65 2.05
N ARG A 264 10.55 -1.03 3.33
CA ARG A 264 10.95 -2.40 3.69
C ARG A 264 9.74 -3.32 3.55
N SER A 265 9.94 -4.49 2.96
CA SER A 265 8.90 -5.51 2.85
C SER A 265 9.47 -6.91 3.00
N LEU A 266 8.58 -7.87 3.25
CA LEU A 266 8.84 -9.30 3.22
C LEU A 266 7.71 -10.01 2.48
N LEU A 267 8.03 -11.15 1.90
CA LEU A 267 7.10 -11.99 1.15
C LEU A 267 7.03 -13.38 1.78
N VAL A 268 5.83 -13.93 1.91
CA VAL A 268 5.58 -15.25 2.49
C VAL A 268 4.72 -16.07 1.54
N GLY A 269 5.32 -17.09 0.93
CA GLY A 269 4.65 -18.10 0.12
C GLY A 269 4.15 -19.29 0.95
N ASN A 270 4.02 -20.43 0.26
CA ASN A 270 3.59 -21.69 0.88
C ASN A 270 4.75 -22.37 1.63
N GLU A 271 4.43 -23.33 2.50
CA GLU A 271 5.46 -24.16 3.13
C GLU A 271 6.33 -24.85 2.06
N CYS A 272 7.64 -24.91 2.30
CA CYS A 272 8.60 -25.37 1.31
C CYS A 272 8.43 -26.83 0.88
N GLY A 273 7.89 -27.70 1.75
CA GLY A 273 7.78 -29.13 1.47
C GLY A 273 9.13 -29.74 1.08
N THR A 274 9.20 -30.34 -0.11
CA THR A 274 10.42 -30.93 -0.68
C THR A 274 11.11 -30.04 -1.72
N THR A 275 10.68 -28.79 -1.88
CA THR A 275 11.20 -27.88 -2.91
C THR A 275 12.64 -27.47 -2.58
N ALA A 276 13.56 -27.77 -3.50
CA ALA A 276 14.96 -27.33 -3.42
C ALA A 276 15.06 -25.81 -3.50
N ASP A 277 16.06 -25.23 -2.84
CA ASP A 277 16.33 -23.78 -2.81
C ASP A 277 15.20 -22.91 -2.26
N CYS A 278 14.25 -23.52 -1.54
CA CYS A 278 13.19 -22.81 -0.84
C CYS A 278 13.66 -22.35 0.54
N ARG A 279 13.65 -21.04 0.77
CA ARG A 279 13.96 -20.45 2.08
C ARG A 279 12.83 -20.75 3.05
N THR A 280 13.09 -21.49 4.13
CA THR A 280 12.06 -21.85 5.12
C THR A 280 11.44 -20.61 5.76
N ILE A 281 10.15 -20.70 6.12
CA ILE A 281 9.43 -19.59 6.75
C ILE A 281 9.78 -19.54 8.24
N PRO A 282 10.45 -18.47 8.73
CA PRO A 282 10.73 -18.33 10.16
C PRO A 282 9.45 -18.26 10.98
N ALA A 283 9.49 -18.76 12.22
CA ALA A 283 8.32 -18.86 13.08
C ALA A 283 7.68 -17.48 13.34
N GLY A 284 8.48 -16.45 13.59
CA GLY A 284 7.95 -15.10 13.82
C GLY A 284 7.35 -14.47 12.57
N VAL A 285 7.93 -14.72 11.38
CA VAL A 285 7.38 -14.24 10.10
C VAL A 285 6.05 -14.95 9.80
N LYS A 286 5.99 -16.26 10.06
CA LYS A 286 4.76 -17.04 9.95
C LYS A 286 3.67 -16.51 10.89
N GLN A 287 4.03 -16.23 12.14
CA GLN A 287 3.13 -15.68 13.15
C GLN A 287 2.56 -14.33 12.72
N LEU A 288 3.40 -13.39 12.24
CA LEU A 288 2.96 -12.09 11.73
C LEU A 288 1.95 -12.27 10.59
N ARG A 289 2.28 -13.06 9.57
CA ARG A 289 1.36 -13.34 8.45
C ARG A 289 0.02 -13.85 8.96
N ASP A 290 0.05 -14.90 9.77
CA ASP A 290 -1.16 -15.57 10.25
C ASP A 290 -2.01 -14.63 11.12
N ARG A 291 -1.38 -13.78 11.94
CA ARG A 291 -2.08 -12.78 12.76
C ARG A 291 -2.70 -11.67 11.93
N LEU A 292 -2.03 -11.18 10.89
CA LEU A 292 -2.57 -10.14 10.00
C LEU A 292 -3.77 -10.65 9.19
N ILE A 293 -3.73 -11.90 8.72
CA ILE A 293 -4.87 -12.55 8.07
C ILE A 293 -6.04 -12.72 9.05
N ALA A 294 -5.75 -13.13 10.28
CA ALA A 294 -6.78 -13.24 11.32
C ALA A 294 -7.36 -11.87 11.71
N LEU A 295 -6.54 -10.80 11.71
CA LEU A 295 -7.01 -9.44 11.90
C LEU A 295 -7.97 -9.04 10.78
N ASP A 296 -7.66 -9.34 9.52
CA ASP A 296 -8.58 -9.07 8.41
C ASP A 296 -9.90 -9.80 8.59
N ALA A 297 -9.88 -11.09 8.95
CA ALA A 297 -11.11 -11.84 9.23
C ALA A 297 -11.93 -11.20 10.36
N GLN A 298 -11.27 -10.71 11.42
CA GLN A 298 -11.92 -10.00 12.52
C GLN A 298 -12.55 -8.70 12.05
N GLN A 299 -11.77 -7.81 11.40
CA GLN A 299 -12.23 -6.48 11.00
C GLN A 299 -13.27 -6.53 9.90
N LEU A 300 -13.12 -7.42 8.91
CA LEU A 300 -14.12 -7.63 7.86
C LEU A 300 -15.42 -8.24 8.41
N GLY A 301 -15.38 -8.85 9.60
CA GLY A 301 -16.56 -9.30 10.34
C GLY A 301 -17.41 -8.16 10.93
N GLU A 302 -16.87 -6.94 11.05
CA GLU A 302 -17.55 -5.80 11.63
C GLU A 302 -18.68 -5.26 10.73
N PRO A 303 -19.75 -4.69 11.30
CA PRO A 303 -20.88 -4.15 10.52
C PRO A 303 -20.45 -3.14 9.45
N ALA A 304 -19.45 -2.29 9.74
CA ALA A 304 -18.95 -1.30 8.80
C ALA A 304 -18.40 -1.92 7.50
N CYS A 305 -17.71 -3.06 7.59
CA CYS A 305 -17.19 -3.76 6.41
C CYS A 305 -18.27 -4.57 5.70
N LYS A 306 -19.19 -5.20 6.45
CA LYS A 306 -20.35 -5.89 5.86
C LYS A 306 -21.21 -4.96 5.02
N THR A 307 -21.48 -3.75 5.51
CA THR A 307 -22.24 -2.73 4.77
C THR A 307 -21.47 -2.23 3.54
N ALA A 308 -20.15 -2.19 3.58
CA ALA A 308 -19.30 -1.83 2.44
C ALA A 308 -19.18 -2.93 1.36
N GLY A 309 -19.82 -4.09 1.55
CA GLY A 309 -19.83 -5.19 0.59
C GLY A 309 -18.74 -6.24 0.79
N PHE A 310 -18.06 -6.22 1.93
CA PHE A 310 -17.14 -7.29 2.32
C PHE A 310 -17.92 -8.39 3.04
N THR A 311 -18.12 -9.52 2.36
CA THR A 311 -18.67 -10.75 2.96
C THR A 311 -17.56 -11.78 3.10
N GLN A 312 -17.47 -12.43 4.27
CA GLN A 312 -16.59 -13.57 4.50
C GLN A 312 -17.00 -14.80 3.69
#